data_AF-A0A3P7JHA5-F1
#
_entry.id   AF-A0A3P7JHA5-F1
#
_cell.length_a   1.000
_cell.length_b   1.000
_cell.length_c   1.000
_cell.angle_alpha   90.00
_cell.angle_beta   90.00
_cell.angle_gamma   90.00
#
_symmetry.space_group_name_H-M   'P 1'
#
loop_
_entity.id
_entity.type
_entity.pdbx_description
1 polymer ?
#
loop_
_entity_poly.entity_id
_entity_poly.type
_entity_poly.pdbx_seq_one_letter_code
_entity_poly.pdbx_strand_id
1 'polypeptide(L)'
;MVLIQALDGRNQNEIAVKENVNLYRVNGSIGVSRQEFENQQASVIFKDYSIFDREVWETMRIGTQLAFGSCKNVISNRKFLTWLKDQHFDLAFVHVYQTCPIGLVEIGRIPTWIWLNR
;
A
#
# COMPACT_ATOMS: atom_id res chain seq x y z
N MET A 1 8.02 -10.93 6.36
CA MET A 1 6.92 -9.94 6.23
C MET A 1 7.39 -8.78 5.38
N VAL A 2 6.58 -8.32 4.43
CA VAL A 2 6.89 -7.15 3.58
C VAL A 2 6.06 -5.98 4.05
N LEU A 3 6.71 -4.84 4.31
CA LEU A 3 6.05 -3.59 4.66
C LEU A 3 6.25 -2.57 3.54
N ILE A 4 5.16 -2.21 2.88
CA ILE A 4 5.14 -1.20 1.82
C ILE A 4 4.74 0.14 2.43
N GLN A 5 5.58 1.15 2.21
CA GLN A 5 5.32 2.53 2.62
C GLN A 5 4.83 3.31 1.40
N ALA A 6 3.51 3.58 1.36
CA ALA A 6 2.89 4.34 0.27
C ALA A 6 2.84 5.87 0.51
N LEU A 7 2.97 6.29 1.77
CA LEU A 7 2.93 7.68 2.21
C LEU A 7 4.25 8.08 2.88
N ASP A 8 4.62 9.33 2.73
CA ASP A 8 5.77 9.93 3.42
C ASP A 8 5.44 10.26 4.88
N GLY A 9 6.45 10.21 5.73
CA GLY A 9 6.34 10.59 7.15
C GLY A 9 5.74 9.51 8.07
N ARG A 10 5.54 8.27 7.60
CA ARG A 10 5.12 7.18 8.48
C ARG A 10 6.27 6.74 9.39
N ASN A 11 6.10 6.92 10.70
CA ASN A 11 7.07 6.44 11.69
C ASN A 11 7.22 4.92 11.59
N GLN A 12 8.42 4.49 11.21
CA GLN A 12 8.72 3.09 10.93
C GLN A 12 8.56 2.16 12.15
N ASN A 13 8.57 2.75 13.35
CA ASN A 13 8.51 2.09 14.65
C ASN A 13 7.08 2.03 15.23
N GLU A 14 6.08 2.59 14.55
CA GLU A 14 4.69 2.60 15.04
C GLU A 14 4.06 1.20 14.99
N ILE A 15 4.58 0.31 14.16
CA ILE A 15 4.15 -1.08 14.07
C ILE A 15 5.07 -1.93 14.94
N ALA A 16 4.57 -2.40 16.08
CA ALA A 16 5.27 -3.36 16.92
C ALA A 16 5.35 -4.71 16.21
N VAL A 17 6.52 -5.07 15.70
CA VAL A 17 6.80 -6.35 15.07
C VAL A 17 7.58 -7.21 16.06
N LYS A 18 7.16 -8.46 16.25
CA LYS A 18 7.86 -9.42 17.10
C LYS A 18 9.26 -9.67 16.55
N GLU A 19 10.27 -9.75 17.43
CA GLU A 19 11.70 -9.87 17.07
C GLU A 19 12.01 -11.02 16.09
N ASN A 20 11.24 -12.09 16.16
CA ASN A 20 11.44 -13.31 15.36
C ASN A 20 10.94 -13.18 13.91
N VAL A 21 10.43 -12.01 13.51
CA VAL A 21 9.84 -11.80 12.19
C VAL A 21 10.79 -10.98 11.32
N ASN A 22 11.30 -11.60 10.26
CA ASN A 22 12.11 -10.91 9.26
C ASN A 22 11.25 -9.88 8.51
N LEU A 23 11.60 -8.61 8.64
CA LEU A 23 10.90 -7.48 8.05
C LEU A 23 11.67 -6.91 6.86
N TYR A 24 11.05 -6.89 5.68
CA TYR A 24 11.57 -6.21 4.50
C TYR A 24 10.75 -4.96 4.22
N ARG A 25 11.41 -3.80 4.22
CA ARG A 25 10.76 -2.50 4.02
C ARG A 25 10.95 -2.04 2.59
N VAL A 26 9.85 -1.68 1.94
CA VAL A 26 9.84 -1.14 0.58
C VAL A 26 9.29 0.26 0.60
N ASN A 27 10.07 1.22 0.10
CA ASN A 27 9.58 2.56 -0.16
C ASN A 27 8.83 2.56 -1.50
N GLY A 28 7.52 2.80 -1.44
CA GLY A 28 6.64 2.99 -2.57
C GLY A 28 5.97 4.36 -2.53
N SER A 29 6.56 5.35 -1.85
CA SER A 29 5.96 6.67 -1.72
C SER A 29 5.88 7.40 -3.05
N ILE A 30 4.85 8.23 -3.20
CA ILE A 30 4.63 9.09 -4.36
C ILE A 30 4.84 10.58 -4.04
N GLY A 31 5.42 10.92 -2.89
CA GLY A 31 5.64 12.31 -2.46
C GLY A 31 4.47 12.92 -1.69
N VAL A 32 3.49 12.11 -1.28
CA VAL A 32 2.31 12.57 -0.50
C VAL A 32 2.57 12.33 0.98
N SER A 33 2.49 13.41 1.77
CA SER A 33 2.61 13.36 3.22
C SER A 33 1.38 12.71 3.86
N ARG A 34 1.61 11.87 4.89
CA ARG A 34 0.53 11.31 5.70
C ARG A 34 -0.36 12.38 6.33
N GLN A 35 0.23 13.44 6.88
CA GLN A 35 -0.54 14.51 7.55
C GLN A 35 -1.44 15.25 6.56
N GLU A 36 -0.94 15.50 5.36
CA GLU A 36 -1.70 16.17 4.31
C GLU A 36 -2.88 15.30 3.86
N PHE A 37 -2.63 14.00 3.66
CA PHE A 37 -3.66 13.04 3.29
C PHE A 37 -4.74 12.90 4.39
N GLU A 38 -4.34 12.78 5.65
CA GLU A 38 -5.27 12.67 6.78
C GLU A 38 -6.15 13.93 6.92
N ASN A 39 -5.57 15.13 6.75
CA ASN A 39 -6.33 16.38 6.80
C ASN A 39 -7.35 16.51 5.66
N GLN A 40 -6.97 16.13 4.43
CA GLN A 40 -7.90 16.11 3.30
C GLN A 40 -9.01 15.09 3.53
N GLN A 41 -8.66 13.88 3.99
CA GLN A 41 -9.65 12.85 4.25
C GLN A 41 -10.64 13.29 5.35
N ALA A 42 -10.15 13.89 6.44
CA ALA A 42 -10.98 14.41 7.52
C ALA A 42 -11.97 15.50 7.06
N SER A 43 -11.59 16.34 6.09
CA SER A 43 -12.48 17.38 5.56
C SER A 43 -13.67 16.84 4.76
N VAL A 44 -13.55 15.62 4.21
CA VAL A 44 -14.53 15.03 3.28
C VAL A 44 -15.32 13.86 3.87
N ILE A 45 -14.75 13.09 4.80
CA ILE A 45 -15.28 11.78 5.21
C ILE A 45 -16.64 11.79 5.92
N PHE A 46 -17.04 12.89 6.58
CA PHE A 46 -18.28 12.98 7.37
C PHE A 46 -19.34 13.90 6.77
N LYS A 47 -19.12 14.41 5.56
CA LYS A 47 -20.03 15.37 4.91
C LYS A 47 -20.68 14.72 3.70
N ASP A 48 -21.94 15.09 3.47
CA ASP A 48 -22.66 14.70 2.26
C ASP A 48 -22.21 15.59 1.10
N TYR A 49 -21.29 15.07 0.30
CA TYR A 49 -20.84 15.70 -0.93
C TYR A 49 -21.34 14.93 -2.16
N SER A 50 -21.61 15.65 -3.23
CA SER A 50 -21.81 15.05 -4.55
C SER A 50 -20.48 14.53 -5.09
N ILE A 51 -20.51 13.43 -5.84
CA ILE A 51 -19.32 12.90 -6.54
C ILE A 51 -18.73 13.90 -7.55
N PHE A 52 -19.51 14.92 -7.92
CA PHE A 52 -19.09 16.00 -8.82
C PHE A 52 -18.46 17.19 -8.09
N ASP A 53 -18.48 17.20 -6.75
CA ASP A 53 -17.86 18.26 -5.98
C ASP A 53 -16.34 18.20 -6.13
N ARG A 54 -15.73 19.36 -6.37
CA ARG A 54 -14.28 19.47 -6.65
C ARG A 54 -13.42 18.87 -5.54
N GLU A 55 -13.81 19.04 -4.28
CA GLU A 55 -13.10 18.50 -3.11
C GLU A 55 -13.10 16.97 -3.09
N VAL A 56 -14.23 16.35 -3.44
CA VAL A 56 -14.36 14.90 -3.58
C VAL A 56 -13.53 14.40 -4.75
N TRP A 57 -13.59 15.10 -5.88
CA TRP A 57 -12.86 14.71 -7.08
C TRP A 57 -11.34 14.74 -6.87
N GLU A 58 -10.80 15.77 -6.22
CA GLU A 58 -9.38 15.84 -5.87
C GLU A 58 -8.98 14.74 -4.87
N THR A 59 -9.83 14.46 -3.88
CA THR A 59 -9.61 13.37 -2.92
C THR A 59 -9.57 12.02 -3.63
N MET A 60 -10.49 11.77 -4.57
CA MET A 60 -10.49 10.57 -5.41
C MET A 60 -9.24 10.48 -6.30
N ARG A 61 -8.78 11.62 -6.85
CA ARG A 61 -7.57 11.70 -7.67
C ARG A 61 -6.34 11.28 -6.86
N ILE A 62 -6.19 11.81 -5.65
CA ILE A 62 -5.09 11.46 -4.75
C ILE A 62 -5.18 10.00 -4.29
N GLY A 63 -6.37 9.52 -3.94
CA GLY A 63 -6.59 8.10 -3.62
C GLY A 63 -6.20 7.16 -4.77
N THR A 64 -6.55 7.53 -6.00
CA THR A 64 -6.16 6.80 -7.23
C THR A 64 -4.65 6.84 -7.45
N GLN A 65 -4.02 8.01 -7.27
CA GLN A 65 -2.56 8.14 -7.36
C GLN A 65 -1.84 7.29 -6.30
N LEU A 66 -2.36 7.23 -5.08
CA LEU A 66 -1.81 6.38 -4.03
C LEU A 66 -1.95 4.89 -4.37
N ALA A 67 -3.12 4.47 -4.85
CA ALA A 67 -3.37 3.08 -5.22
C ALA A 67 -2.46 2.60 -6.37
N PHE A 68 -2.37 3.37 -7.46
CA PHE A 68 -1.63 2.95 -8.65
C PHE A 68 -0.17 3.44 -8.68
N GLY A 69 0.07 4.68 -8.27
CA GLY A 69 1.40 5.29 -8.27
C GLY A 69 2.33 4.63 -7.26
N SER A 70 1.83 4.32 -6.05
CA SER A 70 2.64 3.59 -5.07
C SER A 70 3.00 2.20 -5.59
N CYS A 71 2.02 1.50 -6.18
CA CYS A 71 2.26 0.20 -6.77
C CYS A 71 3.31 0.25 -7.88
N LYS A 72 3.22 1.26 -8.77
CA LYS A 72 4.20 1.48 -9.84
C LYS A 72 5.62 1.61 -9.29
N ASN A 73 5.82 2.33 -8.19
CA ASN A 73 7.14 2.49 -7.57
C ASN A 73 7.65 1.17 -6.98
N VAL A 74 6.78 0.39 -6.34
CA VAL A 74 7.12 -0.93 -5.80
C VAL A 74 7.52 -1.91 -6.90
N ILE A 75 6.73 -2.03 -7.97
CA ILE A 75 7.03 -2.96 -9.07
C ILE A 75 8.23 -2.52 -9.91
N SER A 76 8.56 -1.23 -9.92
CA SER A 76 9.78 -0.73 -10.59
C SER A 76 11.06 -1.09 -9.83
N ASN A 77 10.95 -1.46 -8.56
CA ASN A 77 12.09 -1.87 -7.75
C ASN A 77 12.50 -3.32 -8.05
N ARG A 78 13.37 -3.49 -9.06
CA ARG A 78 13.87 -4.81 -9.48
C ARG A 78 14.56 -5.58 -8.36
N LYS A 79 15.31 -4.90 -7.48
CA LYS A 79 16.01 -5.54 -6.35
C LYS A 79 15.01 -6.19 -5.40
N PHE A 80 13.92 -5.49 -5.09
CA PHE A 80 12.84 -6.03 -4.28
C PHE A 80 12.16 -7.21 -4.98
N LEU A 81 11.85 -7.12 -6.28
CA LEU A 81 11.20 -8.22 -7.00
C LEU A 81 12.05 -9.49 -7.08
N THR A 82 13.37 -9.35 -7.26
CA THR A 82 14.30 -10.49 -7.19
C THR A 82 14.29 -11.09 -5.79
N TRP A 83 14.47 -10.26 -4.76
CA TRP A 83 14.41 -10.72 -3.37
C TRP A 83 13.09 -11.44 -3.05
N LEU A 84 11.95 -10.89 -3.49
CA LEU A 84 10.62 -11.45 -3.26
C LEU A 84 10.49 -12.87 -3.82
N LYS A 85 11.03 -13.12 -5.02
CA LYS A 85 11.06 -14.45 -5.63
C LYS A 85 11.97 -15.41 -4.86
N ASP A 86 13.12 -14.93 -4.40
CA ASP A 86 14.11 -15.76 -3.71
C ASP A 86 13.66 -16.17 -2.30
N GLN A 87 12.74 -15.42 -1.68
CA GLN A 87 12.23 -15.74 -0.33
C GLN A 87 11.27 -16.93 -0.29
N HIS A 88 10.64 -17.32 -1.40
CA HIS A 88 9.72 -18.46 -1.47
C HIS A 88 8.67 -18.48 -0.34
N PHE A 89 7.88 -17.39 -0.20
CA PHE A 89 6.83 -17.35 0.80
C PHE A 89 5.76 -18.42 0.56
N ASP A 90 5.27 -19.05 1.64
CA ASP A 90 4.21 -20.07 1.56
C ASP A 90 2.80 -19.45 1.50
N LEU A 91 2.62 -18.29 2.17
CA LEU A 91 1.32 -17.66 2.39
C LEU A 91 1.39 -16.14 2.27
N ALA A 92 0.43 -15.55 1.56
CA ALA A 92 0.19 -14.11 1.53
C ALA A 92 -1.22 -13.74 2.01
N PHE A 93 -1.34 -12.59 2.66
CA PHE A 93 -2.62 -11.98 3.02
C PHE A 93 -2.80 -10.72 2.18
N VAL A 94 -3.92 -10.63 1.45
CA VAL A 94 -4.19 -9.52 0.52
C VAL A 94 -5.57 -8.96 0.79
N HIS A 95 -5.70 -7.64 0.91
CA HIS A 95 -7.00 -7.00 1.08
C HIS A 95 -7.75 -6.85 -0.27
N VAL A 96 -9.08 -6.99 -0.27
CA VAL A 96 -9.91 -6.93 -1.50
C VAL A 96 -9.74 -5.68 -2.34
N TYR A 97 -9.61 -4.52 -1.68
CA TYR A 97 -9.42 -3.23 -2.36
C TYR A 97 -7.99 -2.95 -2.81
N GLN A 98 -7.06 -3.87 -2.58
CA GLN A 98 -5.66 -3.69 -2.94
C GLN A 98 -5.28 -4.59 -4.11
N THR A 99 -5.13 -4.01 -5.30
CA THR A 99 -4.70 -4.73 -6.50
C THR A 99 -3.19 -4.99 -6.53
N CYS A 100 -2.39 -4.11 -5.94
CA CYS A 100 -0.93 -4.24 -5.97
C CYS A 100 -0.39 -5.52 -5.32
N PRO A 101 -0.84 -5.93 -4.12
CA PRO A 101 -0.33 -7.14 -3.50
C PRO A 101 -0.73 -8.41 -4.27
N ILE A 102 -1.83 -8.41 -5.03
CA ILE A 102 -2.21 -9.51 -5.93
C ILE A 102 -1.12 -9.71 -6.99
N GLY A 103 -0.67 -8.62 -7.62
CA GLY A 103 0.43 -8.70 -8.58
C GLY A 103 1.74 -9.18 -7.96
N LEU A 104 2.02 -8.82 -6.70
CA LEU A 104 3.20 -9.30 -5.98
C LEU A 104 3.13 -10.79 -5.62
N VAL A 105 1.95 -11.31 -5.27
CA VAL A 105 1.71 -12.74 -5.06
C VAL A 105 2.08 -13.54 -6.31
N GLU A 106 1.59 -13.08 -7.47
CA GLU A 106 1.87 -13.72 -8.76
C GLU A 106 3.37 -13.66 -9.10
N ILE A 107 3.99 -12.48 -8.98
CA ILE A 107 5.43 -12.29 -9.27
C ILE A 107 6.30 -13.15 -8.34
N GLY A 108 5.94 -13.21 -7.05
CA GLY A 108 6.65 -13.98 -6.04
C GLY A 108 6.37 -15.49 -6.09
N ARG A 109 5.43 -15.94 -6.94
CA ARG A 109 5.00 -17.34 -7.05
C ARG A 109 4.56 -17.92 -5.71
N ILE A 110 3.84 -17.15 -4.92
CA ILE A 110 3.36 -17.55 -3.60
C ILE A 110 2.20 -18.54 -3.79
N PRO A 111 2.30 -19.79 -3.30
CA PRO A 111 1.35 -20.84 -3.63
C PRO A 111 -0.02 -20.65 -2.99
N THR A 112 -0.07 -20.00 -1.81
CA THR A 112 -1.32 -19.77 -1.09
C THR A 112 -1.50 -18.28 -0.79
N TRP A 113 -2.71 -17.77 -1.00
CA TRP A 113 -3.06 -16.42 -0.59
C TRP A 113 -4.49 -16.36 -0.08
N ILE A 114 -4.69 -15.53 0.96
CA ILE A 114 -5.98 -15.31 1.59
C ILE A 114 -6.46 -13.92 1.23
N TRP A 115 -7.64 -13.86 0.63
CA TRP A 115 -8.30 -12.61 0.30
C TRP A 115 -9.08 -12.10 1.50
N LEU A 116 -8.57 -11.04 2.11
CA LEU A 116 -9.19 -10.37 3.25
C LEU A 116 -10.22 -9.37 2.72
N ASN A 117 -11.48 -9.79 2.78
CA ASN A 117 -12.64 -8.93 2.70
C ASN A 117 -13.09 -8.68 4.13
N ARG A 118 -13.04 -7.43 4.60
CA ARG A 118 -13.57 -7.12 5.93
C ARG A 118 -15.07 -7.40 5.98
#